data_AF-A0A803JL43-F1
#
_entry.id   AF-A0A803JL43-F1
#
_cell.length_a   1.000
_cell.length_b   1.000
_cell.length_c   1.000
_cell.angle_alpha   90.00
_cell.angle_beta   90.00
_cell.angle_gamma   90.00
#
_symmetry.space_group_name_H-M   'P 1'
#
loop_
_entity.id
_entity.type
_entity.pdbx_description
1 polymer ?
#
loop_
_entity_poly.entity_id
_entity_poly.type
_entity_poly.pdbx_seq_one_letter_code
_entity_poly.pdbx_strand_id
1 'polypeptide(L)'
;MRLFPAIFCLAVIMRVRGKEPAPHPQFLDPRDAINLGQDWGHGFPAGTVLIDLLNITSSSSSFEVQTFDPEGVLLFGDSRGGHDWFLLGLRAGRPEIHIHNQMAKVSVSGGPKINDGKWHKVAVRSQEHRIVLEVDGQEALRIGHVSEGVTSSLDTTMRIAVGGILTNSSELMEPLHIPLDACLRHWVFLGVTPKWLLDPTFLPHPKRCFASQRSGSYFPGSGHVAYRTSDLPAALSQTGGPWALSLQMDLFSESHVFPLLRVSHPETGTLLFLRGQDRNLVVELGNNTILTQQMPDVGSSEGYKFHLTITPKSVTLQSGDEKESADISEGEYTALRGSWIHHEGVLYIGGAQRAEEESPGHFRGCLQNIVVQGSLLDLDSASYKSNSVWAHSCPLPTPQG
;
A
#
# COMPACT_ATOMS: atom_id res chain seq x y z
N MET A 1 65.67 -30.13 15.87
CA MET A 1 65.10 -31.48 16.00
C MET A 1 63.58 -31.36 15.87
N ARG A 2 62.98 -31.99 14.86
CA ARG A 2 61.63 -32.64 14.80
C ARG A 2 60.39 -31.93 15.39
N LEU A 3 59.20 -31.93 14.78
CA LEU A 3 58.70 -32.28 13.42
C LEU A 3 57.24 -31.76 13.32
N PHE A 4 56.82 -31.17 12.18
CA PHE A 4 55.46 -31.38 11.63
C PHE A 4 55.51 -32.68 10.80
N PRO A 5 54.40 -33.35 10.41
CA PRO A 5 52.98 -32.99 10.51
C PRO A 5 52.22 -34.06 11.36
N ALA A 6 50.90 -34.37 11.27
CA ALA A 6 49.83 -33.99 10.35
C ALA A 6 48.43 -34.19 10.96
N ILE A 7 47.45 -33.39 10.52
CA ILE A 7 46.10 -33.77 10.05
C ILE A 7 45.74 -32.68 9.03
N PHE A 8 45.95 -32.97 7.74
CA PHE A 8 45.64 -32.05 6.63
C PHE A 8 45.26 -32.85 5.39
N CYS A 9 44.12 -33.57 5.47
CA CYS A 9 43.39 -34.12 4.33
C CYS A 9 42.07 -34.77 4.80
N LEU A 10 41.00 -33.97 4.95
CA LEU A 10 39.61 -34.28 4.54
C LEU A 10 38.65 -33.10 4.90
N ALA A 11 38.88 -31.93 4.29
CA ALA A 11 37.97 -30.78 4.39
C ALA A 11 38.08 -29.83 3.17
N VAL A 12 38.32 -30.39 1.99
CA VAL A 12 38.13 -29.70 0.70
C VAL A 12 36.90 -30.33 0.05
N ILE A 13 36.06 -29.52 -0.59
CA ILE A 13 34.68 -29.85 -1.04
C ILE A 13 33.62 -29.74 0.10
N MET A 14 33.55 -28.57 0.73
CA MET A 14 32.27 -27.85 0.84
C MET A 14 32.52 -26.36 0.61
N ARG A 15 32.07 -25.83 -0.54
CA ARG A 15 31.91 -24.38 -0.74
C ARG A 15 30.77 -23.93 0.17
N VAL A 16 31.08 -23.56 1.41
CA VAL A 16 30.18 -22.70 2.19
C VAL A 16 30.12 -21.38 1.42
N ARG A 17 28.95 -21.08 0.83
CA ARG A 17 28.67 -19.76 0.24
C ARG A 17 29.05 -18.71 1.28
N GLY A 18 29.85 -17.73 0.89
CA GLY A 18 30.26 -16.66 1.79
C GLY A 18 29.03 -16.08 2.46
N LYS A 19 29.03 -16.03 3.80
CA LYS A 19 28.01 -15.32 4.54
C LYS A 19 28.20 -13.85 4.19
N GLU A 20 27.27 -13.33 3.39
CA GLU A 20 27.28 -11.94 2.96
C GLU A 20 27.39 -11.04 4.21
N PRO A 21 28.28 -10.04 4.23
CA PRO A 21 28.42 -9.19 5.40
C PRO A 21 27.06 -8.56 5.70
N ALA A 22 26.65 -8.57 6.97
CA ALA A 22 25.39 -7.96 7.38
C ALA A 22 25.34 -6.52 6.82
N PRO A 23 24.23 -6.12 6.16
CA PRO A 23 24.14 -4.83 5.50
C PRO A 23 24.49 -3.74 6.51
N HIS A 24 25.46 -2.89 6.17
CA HIS A 24 25.79 -1.75 7.01
C HIS A 24 24.52 -0.90 7.17
N PRO A 25 24.23 -0.39 8.39
CA PRO A 25 23.02 0.38 8.63
C PRO A 25 22.98 1.56 7.66
N GLN A 26 22.02 1.54 6.74
CA GLN A 26 21.79 2.64 5.82
C GLN A 26 20.99 3.70 6.55
N PHE A 27 21.56 4.91 6.61
CA PHE A 27 20.92 6.09 7.18
C PHE A 27 20.44 6.97 6.04
N LEU A 28 19.17 7.39 6.07
CA LEU A 28 18.61 8.32 5.09
C LEU A 28 18.93 9.77 5.46
N ASP A 29 19.16 10.60 4.43
CA ASP A 29 19.23 12.05 4.59
C ASP A 29 17.81 12.60 4.86
N PRO A 30 17.59 13.48 5.85
CA PRO A 30 16.32 14.18 6.07
C PRO A 30 15.72 14.88 4.84
N ARG A 31 16.50 15.13 3.79
CA ARG A 31 16.05 15.73 2.53
C ARG A 31 15.52 14.71 1.52
N ASP A 32 15.87 13.43 1.66
CA ASP A 32 15.42 12.38 0.76
C ASP A 32 14.00 11.92 1.12
N ALA A 33 13.11 11.93 0.14
CA ALA A 33 11.73 11.49 0.32
C ALA A 33 11.60 9.95 0.24
N ILE A 34 11.11 9.34 1.33
CA ILE A 34 10.83 7.91 1.44
C ILE A 34 9.32 7.65 1.45
N ASN A 35 8.90 6.57 0.79
CA ASN A 35 7.52 6.10 0.83
C ASN A 35 7.29 5.30 2.12
N LEU A 36 6.18 5.53 2.83
CA LEU A 36 5.91 4.88 4.11
C LEU A 36 5.37 3.44 3.94
N GLY A 37 4.71 3.14 2.82
CA GLY A 37 4.14 1.83 2.49
C GLY A 37 5.17 0.76 2.07
N GLN A 38 6.18 0.54 2.91
CA GLN A 38 7.22 -0.49 2.74
C GLN A 38 6.68 -1.90 2.98
N ASP A 39 5.86 -2.07 4.03
CA ASP A 39 5.12 -3.30 4.31
C ASP A 39 3.63 -3.01 4.43
N TRP A 40 2.83 -3.84 3.76
CA TRP A 40 1.38 -3.74 3.81
C TRP A 40 0.74 -4.67 4.86
N GLY A 41 1.35 -5.82 5.16
CA GLY A 41 0.66 -6.89 5.90
C GLY A 41 0.74 -6.83 7.43
N HIS A 42 1.80 -6.23 7.99
CA HIS A 42 2.17 -6.42 9.40
C HIS A 42 2.28 -5.10 10.17
N GLY A 43 2.23 -3.96 9.48
CA GLY A 43 2.37 -2.63 10.10
C GLY A 43 3.79 -2.31 10.57
N PHE A 44 4.81 -3.02 10.03
CA PHE A 44 6.21 -2.73 10.33
C PHE A 44 6.59 -1.32 9.83
N PRO A 45 7.23 -0.49 10.67
CA PRO A 45 7.62 0.85 10.25
C PRO A 45 8.74 0.81 9.21
N ALA A 46 8.74 1.78 8.29
CA ALA A 46 9.82 1.97 7.31
C ALA A 46 11.20 2.13 7.97
N GLY A 47 11.22 2.64 9.21
CA GLY A 47 12.35 2.52 10.12
C GLY A 47 12.02 3.12 11.49
N THR A 48 12.90 2.90 12.45
CA THR A 48 12.73 3.40 13.82
C THR A 48 13.85 4.36 14.21
N VAL A 49 13.48 5.38 14.98
CA VAL A 49 14.35 6.38 15.59
C VAL A 49 14.35 6.19 17.10
N LEU A 50 15.51 6.33 17.74
CA LEU A 50 15.66 6.40 19.19
C LEU A 50 16.04 7.83 19.59
N ILE A 51 15.32 8.39 20.56
CA ILE A 51 15.56 9.73 21.12
C ILE A 51 15.80 9.60 22.61
N ASP A 52 16.90 10.17 23.08
CA ASP A 52 17.13 10.41 24.50
C ASP A 52 16.44 11.72 24.91
N LEU A 53 15.40 11.60 25.74
CA LEU A 53 14.59 12.73 26.20
C LEU A 53 15.35 13.70 27.11
N LEU A 54 16.54 13.34 27.61
CA LEU A 54 17.41 14.26 28.35
C LEU A 54 18.19 15.20 27.42
N ASN A 55 18.28 14.88 26.12
CA ASN A 55 19.09 15.59 25.13
C ASN A 55 18.25 16.30 24.05
N ILE A 56 16.93 16.41 24.23
CA ILE A 56 16.05 17.15 23.31
C ILE A 56 16.22 18.66 23.47
N THR A 57 16.04 19.40 22.38
CA THR A 57 16.14 20.88 22.37
C THR A 57 14.79 21.57 22.12
N SER A 58 13.74 20.80 21.84
CA SER A 58 12.39 21.29 21.54
C SER A 58 11.32 20.29 21.96
N SER A 59 10.16 20.78 22.38
CA SER A 59 8.95 19.98 22.60
C SER A 59 8.11 19.79 21.32
N SER A 60 8.69 20.10 20.15
CA SER A 60 8.03 20.05 18.85
C SER A 60 8.75 19.14 17.86
N SER A 61 7.94 18.42 17.09
CA SER A 61 8.32 17.54 15.98
C SER A 61 7.60 18.00 14.71
N SER A 62 8.28 18.04 13.56
CA SER A 62 7.68 18.41 12.29
C SER A 62 8.28 17.65 11.11
N PHE A 63 7.50 17.46 10.06
CA PHE A 63 7.89 16.82 8.80
C PHE A 63 7.02 17.37 7.65
N GLU A 64 7.42 17.10 6.41
CA GLU A 64 6.58 17.29 5.23
C GLU A 64 6.05 15.94 4.76
N VAL A 65 4.78 15.91 4.37
CA VAL A 65 4.09 14.73 3.83
C VAL A 65 3.40 15.03 2.50
N GLN A 66 3.42 14.08 1.57
CA GLN A 66 2.67 14.09 0.32
C GLN A 66 1.98 12.74 0.12
N THR A 67 0.67 12.73 -0.10
CA THR A 67 -0.08 11.49 -0.34
C THR A 67 -1.40 11.72 -1.07
N PHE A 68 -1.96 10.65 -1.65
CA PHE A 68 -3.36 10.56 -2.07
C PHE A 68 -4.19 9.63 -1.17
N ASP A 69 -3.51 8.87 -0.31
CA ASP A 69 -4.05 7.84 0.57
C ASP A 69 -4.93 8.46 1.68
N PRO A 70 -6.18 8.03 1.84
CA PRO A 70 -7.08 8.59 2.84
C PRO A 70 -6.86 8.06 4.27
N GLU A 71 -6.20 6.92 4.48
CA GLU A 71 -6.06 6.31 5.81
C GLU A 71 -4.70 5.61 6.01
N GLY A 72 -4.05 5.82 7.16
CA GLY A 72 -2.75 5.19 7.42
C GLY A 72 -1.95 5.88 8.53
N VAL A 73 -0.87 5.23 9.00
CA VAL A 73 0.01 5.77 10.06
C VAL A 73 1.15 6.59 9.47
N LEU A 74 1.33 7.82 9.97
CA LEU A 74 2.48 8.67 9.67
C LEU A 74 3.61 8.39 10.67
N LEU A 75 3.30 8.50 11.97
CA LEU A 75 4.23 8.29 13.07
C LEU A 75 3.55 7.55 14.21
N PHE A 76 4.28 6.64 14.85
CA PHE A 76 3.96 6.09 16.16
C PHE A 76 5.14 6.39 17.08
N GLY A 77 4.89 6.87 18.30
CA GLY A 77 5.95 7.09 19.27
C GLY A 77 5.59 6.52 20.63
N ASP A 78 6.55 5.88 21.28
CA ASP A 78 6.36 5.33 22.63
C ASP A 78 7.52 5.65 23.57
N SER A 79 7.24 5.56 24.87
CA SER A 79 8.20 5.73 25.95
C SER A 79 7.80 4.85 27.14
N ARG A 80 8.60 4.86 28.21
CA ARG A 80 8.38 4.05 29.42
C ARG A 80 8.19 2.56 29.09
N GLY A 81 9.06 2.02 28.23
CA GLY A 81 8.98 0.63 27.76
C GLY A 81 7.76 0.27 26.89
N GLY A 82 7.04 1.26 26.34
CA GLY A 82 5.83 1.04 25.52
C GLY A 82 4.51 1.31 26.24
N HIS A 83 4.53 1.67 27.53
CA HIS A 83 3.32 1.92 28.31
C HIS A 83 2.62 3.25 27.99
N ASP A 84 3.38 4.27 27.60
CA ASP A 84 2.83 5.50 27.05
C ASP A 84 3.14 5.53 25.55
N TRP A 85 2.13 5.79 24.73
CA TRP A 85 2.31 5.94 23.29
C TRP A 85 1.37 6.97 22.67
N PHE A 86 1.77 7.48 21.51
CA PHE A 86 0.95 8.28 20.64
C PHE A 86 1.04 7.74 19.20
N LEU A 87 -0.03 7.97 18.45
CA LEU A 87 -0.10 7.71 17.02
C LEU A 87 -0.55 8.98 16.32
N LEU A 88 0.12 9.34 15.23
CA LEU A 88 -0.32 10.35 14.28
C LEU A 88 -0.54 9.64 12.94
N GLY A 89 -1.74 9.74 12.40
CA GLY A 89 -2.13 9.13 11.13
C GLY A 89 -3.09 10.02 10.35
N LEU A 90 -3.65 9.43 9.30
CA LEU A 90 -4.75 10.00 8.52
C LEU A 90 -5.99 9.12 8.67
N ARG A 91 -7.17 9.75 8.67
CA ARG A 91 -8.47 9.08 8.45
C ARG A 91 -9.34 9.94 7.56
N ALA A 92 -9.93 9.34 6.52
CA ALA A 92 -10.69 10.05 5.47
C ALA A 92 -9.95 11.27 4.87
N GLY A 93 -8.61 11.20 4.85
CA GLY A 93 -7.69 12.24 4.38
C GLY A 93 -7.34 13.34 5.39
N ARG A 94 -7.89 13.30 6.62
CA ARG A 94 -7.63 14.29 7.69
C ARG A 94 -6.68 13.72 8.75
N PRO A 95 -5.83 14.56 9.37
CA PRO A 95 -5.03 14.13 10.51
C PRO A 95 -5.87 13.54 11.66
N GLU A 96 -5.37 12.46 12.24
CA GLU A 96 -5.90 11.80 13.43
C GLU A 96 -4.77 11.56 14.44
N ILE A 97 -5.01 11.89 15.70
CA ILE A 97 -4.09 11.64 16.81
C ILE A 97 -4.74 10.67 17.80
N HIS A 98 -4.04 9.58 18.13
CA HIS A 98 -4.35 8.77 19.29
C HIS A 98 -3.29 9.01 20.38
N ILE A 99 -3.72 8.98 21.64
CA ILE A 99 -2.86 9.06 22.82
C ILE A 99 -3.28 7.95 23.77
N HIS A 100 -2.31 7.19 24.27
CA HIS A 100 -2.50 6.25 25.37
C HIS A 100 -1.47 6.55 26.47
N ASN A 101 -1.97 6.69 27.69
CA ASN A 101 -1.16 6.72 28.90
C ASN A 101 -1.93 6.08 30.06
N GLN A 102 -1.30 5.99 31.23
CA GLN A 102 -1.88 5.39 32.45
C GLN A 102 -3.23 5.99 32.90
N MET A 103 -3.55 7.23 32.50
CA MET A 103 -4.74 7.97 32.92
C MET A 103 -5.85 8.01 31.85
N ALA A 104 -5.49 7.90 30.58
CA ALA A 104 -6.42 8.13 29.47
C ALA A 104 -6.02 7.38 28.19
N LYS A 105 -7.03 7.00 27.42
CA LYS A 105 -6.93 6.61 26.02
C LYS A 105 -7.85 7.54 25.23
N VAL A 106 -7.33 8.20 24.21
CA VAL A 106 -8.02 9.26 23.45
C VAL A 106 -7.72 9.10 21.97
N SER A 107 -8.74 9.29 21.12
CA SER A 107 -8.59 9.46 19.67
C SER A 107 -9.32 10.72 19.23
N VAL A 108 -8.69 11.56 18.40
CA VAL A 108 -9.26 12.78 17.84
C VAL A 108 -8.79 12.98 16.39
N SER A 109 -9.74 13.12 15.46
CA SER A 109 -9.48 13.55 14.07
C SER A 109 -9.92 14.99 13.85
N GLY A 110 -9.20 15.74 13.01
CA GLY A 110 -9.54 17.10 12.65
C GLY A 110 -8.50 17.81 11.80
N GLY A 111 -8.71 19.09 11.54
CA GLY A 111 -7.93 19.86 10.56
C GLY A 111 -8.38 19.66 9.11
N PRO A 112 -7.65 20.24 8.14
CA PRO A 112 -7.93 20.11 6.71
C PRO A 112 -7.68 18.68 6.20
N LYS A 113 -8.14 18.38 4.99
CA LYS A 113 -7.66 17.19 4.27
C LYS A 113 -6.27 17.49 3.69
N ILE A 114 -5.35 16.52 3.78
CA ILE A 114 -3.98 16.63 3.26
C ILE A 114 -3.60 15.52 2.26
N ASN A 115 -4.57 14.71 1.85
CA ASN A 115 -4.39 13.65 0.84
C ASN A 115 -4.68 14.13 -0.59
N ASP A 116 -4.31 15.37 -0.92
CA ASP A 116 -4.60 15.99 -2.22
C ASP A 116 -3.46 15.87 -3.25
N GLY A 117 -2.40 15.14 -2.89
CA GLY A 117 -1.19 14.98 -3.71
C GLY A 117 -0.15 16.08 -3.59
N LYS A 118 -0.33 17.09 -2.73
CA LYS A 118 0.68 18.14 -2.48
C LYS A 118 1.51 17.84 -1.24
N TRP A 119 2.62 18.55 -1.11
CA TRP A 119 3.42 18.57 0.11
C TRP A 119 2.77 19.49 1.14
N HIS A 120 2.38 18.91 2.28
CA HIS A 120 1.88 19.62 3.45
C HIS A 120 2.91 19.52 4.59
N LYS A 121 3.12 20.61 5.32
CA LYS A 121 3.96 20.60 6.52
C LYS A 121 3.10 20.27 7.74
N VAL A 122 3.39 19.15 8.39
CA VAL A 122 2.72 18.74 9.63
C VAL A 122 3.67 18.97 10.81
N ALA A 123 3.17 19.58 11.88
CA ALA A 123 3.92 19.77 13.12
C ALA A 123 3.08 19.41 14.35
N VAL A 124 3.68 18.69 15.29
CA VAL A 124 3.10 18.37 16.59
C VAL A 124 3.96 19.03 17.65
N ARG A 125 3.36 19.83 18.54
CA ARG A 125 4.05 20.46 19.68
C ARG A 125 3.35 20.17 20.99
N SER A 126 4.13 19.77 22.00
CA SER A 126 3.69 19.73 23.38
C SER A 126 3.85 21.12 24.01
N GLN A 127 2.77 21.65 24.58
CA GLN A 127 2.70 22.94 25.25
C GLN A 127 1.98 22.76 26.59
N GLU A 128 2.74 22.76 27.68
CA GLU A 128 2.24 22.49 29.04
C GLU A 128 1.54 21.13 29.12
N HIS A 129 0.22 21.13 29.32
CA HIS A 129 -0.66 19.96 29.35
C HIS A 129 -1.51 19.84 28.08
N ARG A 130 -1.00 20.33 26.93
CA ARG A 130 -1.71 20.31 25.66
C ARG A 130 -0.81 19.82 24.54
N ILE A 131 -1.35 18.97 23.67
CA ILE A 131 -0.77 18.66 22.38
C ILE A 131 -1.46 19.52 21.33
N VAL A 132 -0.68 20.26 20.54
CA VAL A 132 -1.17 21.04 19.41
C VAL A 132 -0.63 20.44 18.13
N LEU A 133 -1.53 20.19 17.19
CA LEU A 133 -1.23 19.77 15.83
C LEU A 133 -1.43 20.96 14.89
N GLU A 134 -0.46 21.19 14.02
CA GLU A 134 -0.50 22.21 12.98
C GLU A 134 -0.33 21.57 11.59
N VAL A 135 -1.07 22.11 10.62
CA VAL A 135 -0.92 21.81 9.19
C VAL A 135 -0.67 23.13 8.48
N ASP A 136 0.42 23.21 7.73
CA ASP A 136 0.85 24.41 6.98
C ASP A 136 0.92 25.69 7.84
N GLY A 137 1.28 25.53 9.11
CA GLY A 137 1.37 26.61 10.10
C GLY A 137 0.03 27.09 10.67
N GLN A 138 -1.07 26.39 10.37
CA GLN A 138 -2.38 26.63 10.97
C GLN A 138 -2.72 25.55 11.99
N GLU A 139 -3.28 25.93 13.14
CA GLU A 139 -3.69 24.99 14.18
C GLU A 139 -4.87 24.11 13.69
N ALA A 140 -4.62 22.81 13.59
CA ALA A 140 -5.57 21.80 13.13
C ALA A 140 -6.31 21.13 14.28
N LEU A 141 -5.61 20.84 15.38
CA LEU A 141 -6.17 20.28 16.62
C LEU A 141 -5.43 20.82 17.85
N ARG A 142 -6.15 20.95 18.96
CA ARG A 142 -5.60 21.24 20.30
C ARG A 142 -6.25 20.32 21.31
N ILE A 143 -5.48 19.38 21.84
CA ILE A 143 -5.92 18.34 22.76
C ILE A 143 -5.34 18.64 24.14
N GLY A 144 -6.19 18.85 25.15
CA GLY A 144 -5.74 18.86 26.54
C GLY A 144 -5.55 17.42 27.03
N HIS A 145 -4.43 17.13 27.68
CA HIS A 145 -4.19 15.84 28.31
C HIS A 145 -3.84 15.98 29.79
N VAL A 146 -3.99 14.91 30.57
CA VAL A 146 -3.39 14.81 31.89
C VAL A 146 -2.13 13.95 31.73
N SER A 147 -0.97 14.55 31.95
CA SER A 147 0.33 13.90 31.97
C SER A 147 0.89 13.96 33.38
N GLU A 148 1.32 12.82 33.92
CA GLU A 148 2.34 12.86 34.96
C GLU A 148 3.62 13.46 34.36
N GLY A 149 4.40 14.17 35.16
CA GLY A 149 5.72 14.60 34.74
C GLY A 149 6.62 13.41 34.45
N VAL A 150 7.50 13.54 33.46
CA VAL A 150 8.49 12.52 33.01
C VAL A 150 9.43 12.05 34.15
N THR A 151 9.38 12.71 35.31
CA THR A 151 10.20 12.50 36.50
C THR A 151 9.90 11.23 37.30
N SER A 152 8.89 10.43 36.97
CA SER A 152 8.56 9.17 37.68
C SER A 152 9.16 7.90 37.06
N SER A 153 9.65 7.95 35.80
CA SER A 153 10.22 6.79 35.11
C SER A 153 11.74 6.86 34.95
N LEU A 154 12.42 5.74 35.21
CA LEU A 154 13.86 5.57 34.96
C LEU A 154 14.22 5.46 33.47
N ASP A 155 13.25 5.16 32.61
CA ASP A 155 13.41 5.13 31.16
C ASP A 155 13.18 6.54 30.60
N THR A 156 14.26 7.14 30.09
CA THR A 156 14.26 8.43 29.40
C THR A 156 14.35 8.28 27.88
N THR A 157 14.16 7.08 27.35
CA THR A 157 14.18 6.82 25.91
C THR A 157 12.76 6.95 25.33
N MET A 158 12.66 7.61 24.18
CA MET A 158 11.49 7.56 23.31
C MET A 158 11.86 6.87 22.00
N ARG A 159 11.01 5.96 21.54
CA ARG A 159 11.10 5.38 20.18
C ARG A 159 10.12 6.13 19.28
N ILE A 160 10.51 6.42 18.05
CA ILE A 160 9.61 6.92 17.01
C ILE A 160 9.71 5.99 15.80
N ALA A 161 8.63 5.24 15.58
CA ALA A 161 8.38 4.48 14.36
C ALA A 161 7.71 5.39 13.32
N VAL A 162 8.09 5.20 12.07
CA VAL A 162 7.63 6.03 10.94
C VAL A 162 6.98 5.11 9.91
N GLY A 163 5.73 5.39 9.50
CA GLY A 163 4.97 4.54 8.58
C GLY A 163 4.46 3.22 9.16
N GLY A 164 4.45 3.06 10.49
CA GLY A 164 4.05 1.82 11.16
C GLY A 164 3.95 1.99 12.67
N ILE A 165 3.67 0.91 13.41
CA ILE A 165 3.46 0.93 14.87
C ILE A 165 4.43 -0.02 15.60
N LEU A 166 4.67 0.25 16.89
CA LEU A 166 5.48 -0.62 17.78
C LEU A 166 4.64 -1.36 18.83
N THR A 167 3.31 -1.26 18.73
CA THR A 167 2.34 -2.00 19.55
C THR A 167 1.43 -2.88 18.69
N ASN A 168 0.53 -3.65 19.30
CA ASN A 168 -0.47 -4.44 18.61
C ASN A 168 -1.59 -3.53 18.04
N SER A 169 -2.07 -3.78 16.83
CA SER A 169 -3.17 -3.02 16.23
C SER A 169 -4.47 -3.09 17.06
N SER A 170 -4.67 -4.17 17.83
CA SER A 170 -5.78 -4.31 18.77
C SER A 170 -5.68 -3.40 20.01
N GLU A 171 -4.53 -2.76 20.26
CA GLU A 171 -4.40 -1.71 21.27
C GLU A 171 -4.85 -0.33 20.77
N LEU A 172 -5.11 -0.12 19.48
CA LEU A 172 -5.70 1.13 19.00
C LEU A 172 -7.12 1.31 19.56
N MET A 173 -7.58 2.56 19.72
CA MET A 173 -8.92 2.80 20.28
C MET A 173 -10.00 2.65 19.21
N GLU A 174 -9.73 3.25 18.06
CA GLU A 174 -10.44 3.03 16.81
C GLU A 174 -9.47 2.27 15.88
N PRO A 175 -9.88 1.15 15.25
CA PRO A 175 -9.07 0.49 14.24
C PRO A 175 -8.67 1.46 13.13
N LEU A 176 -7.44 1.34 12.66
CA LEU A 176 -6.86 2.15 11.59
C LEU A 176 -6.09 1.22 10.67
N HIS A 177 -6.22 1.37 9.35
CA HIS A 177 -5.25 0.78 8.43
C HIS A 177 -3.86 1.35 8.78
N ILE A 178 -2.85 0.50 8.92
CA ILE A 178 -1.51 0.92 9.38
C ILE A 178 -0.62 1.39 8.22
N PRO A 179 -0.48 0.62 7.12
CA PRO A 179 0.30 1.05 5.98
C PRO A 179 -0.27 2.35 5.41
N LEU A 180 0.60 3.19 4.88
CA LEU A 180 0.21 4.44 4.24
C LEU A 180 1.05 4.66 2.99
N ASP A 181 0.42 4.79 1.82
CA ASP A 181 1.11 5.20 0.59
C ASP A 181 1.33 6.72 0.59
N ALA A 182 2.20 7.15 1.50
CA ALA A 182 2.62 8.54 1.66
C ALA A 182 4.13 8.69 1.51
N CYS A 183 4.53 9.87 1.07
CA CYS A 183 5.89 10.32 0.96
C CYS A 183 6.24 11.26 2.10
N LEU A 184 7.34 11.00 2.81
CA LEU A 184 7.76 11.78 3.99
C LEU A 184 9.19 12.30 3.79
N ARG A 185 9.41 13.58 4.13
CA ARG A 185 10.72 14.25 4.09
C ARG A 185 10.81 15.39 5.14
N HIS A 186 11.97 16.03 5.22
CA HIS A 186 12.26 17.21 6.05
C HIS A 186 11.87 17.03 7.54
N TRP A 187 12.11 15.84 8.08
CA TRP A 187 11.76 15.53 9.47
C TRP A 187 12.75 16.14 10.48
N VAL A 188 12.20 16.67 11.56
CA VAL A 188 12.91 17.07 12.78
C VAL A 188 12.03 16.61 13.94
N PHE A 189 12.56 15.78 14.84
CA PHE A 189 11.79 15.21 15.94
C PHE A 189 12.34 15.73 17.27
N LEU A 190 11.52 16.40 18.07
CA LEU A 190 11.90 16.97 19.39
C LEU A 190 13.18 17.86 19.34
N GLY A 191 13.37 18.58 18.23
CA GLY A 191 14.55 19.43 18.01
C GLY A 191 15.86 18.65 17.77
N VAL A 192 15.80 17.33 17.63
CA VAL A 192 16.91 16.50 17.15
C VAL A 192 16.63 15.97 15.75
N THR A 193 17.70 15.73 14.99
CA THR A 193 17.64 15.06 13.68
C THR A 193 18.44 13.76 13.78
N PRO A 194 17.92 12.76 14.51
CA PRO A 194 18.63 11.53 14.78
C PRO A 194 18.83 10.73 13.50
N LYS A 195 19.89 9.92 13.47
CA LYS A 195 20.17 9.01 12.37
C LYS A 195 19.08 7.94 12.31
N TRP A 196 18.19 8.04 11.31
CA TRP A 196 17.10 7.10 11.11
C TRP A 196 17.65 5.73 10.69
N LEU A 197 17.38 4.70 11.50
CA LEU A 197 17.69 3.33 11.14
C LEU A 197 16.55 2.79 10.27
N LEU A 198 16.81 2.63 8.97
CA LEU A 198 15.96 1.85 8.08
C LEU A 198 15.80 0.44 8.64
N ASP A 199 14.58 -0.09 8.60
CA ASP A 199 14.36 -1.46 9.06
C ASP A 199 15.15 -2.45 8.17
N PRO A 200 15.97 -3.35 8.75
CA PRO A 200 16.75 -4.31 7.98
C PRO A 200 15.94 -5.19 7.04
N THR A 201 14.63 -5.38 7.29
CA THR A 201 13.72 -6.14 6.43
C THR A 201 13.55 -5.54 5.03
N PHE A 202 13.69 -4.22 4.86
CA PHE A 202 13.50 -3.53 3.57
C PHE A 202 14.82 -3.23 2.85
N LEU A 203 15.96 -3.48 3.49
CA LEU A 203 17.27 -3.29 2.87
C LEU A 203 17.60 -4.46 1.92
N PRO A 204 18.17 -4.21 0.72
CA PRO A 204 18.69 -2.93 0.23
C PRO A 204 17.75 -2.17 -0.73
N HIS A 205 16.47 -2.56 -0.85
CA HIS A 205 15.54 -2.03 -1.86
C HIS A 205 14.28 -1.35 -1.27
N PRO A 206 14.41 -0.32 -0.40
CA PRO A 206 13.27 0.40 0.12
C PRO A 206 12.54 1.16 -1.00
N LYS A 207 11.20 1.16 -0.97
CA LYS A 207 10.37 2.00 -1.85
C LYS A 207 10.74 3.47 -1.65
N ARG A 208 11.14 4.13 -2.73
CA ARG A 208 11.36 5.57 -2.76
C ARG A 208 10.14 6.27 -3.32
N CYS A 209 10.01 7.55 -3.00
CA CYS A 209 9.01 8.40 -3.61
C CYS A 209 9.30 8.67 -5.09
N PHE A 210 8.25 8.77 -5.90
CA PHE A 210 8.37 9.28 -7.26
C PHE A 210 8.67 10.78 -7.20
N ALA A 211 9.48 11.29 -8.13
CA ALA A 211 9.77 12.72 -8.21
C ALA A 211 8.53 13.55 -8.54
N SER A 212 7.58 12.96 -9.28
CA SER A 212 6.28 13.53 -9.63
C SER A 212 5.25 12.40 -9.72
N GLN A 213 4.08 12.58 -9.11
CA GLN A 213 3.04 11.55 -9.01
C GLN A 213 1.63 12.11 -9.14
N ARG A 214 0.69 11.24 -9.50
CA ARG A 214 -0.76 11.44 -9.55
C ARG A 214 -1.47 10.34 -8.74
N SER A 215 -2.73 10.57 -8.39
CA SER A 215 -3.57 9.54 -7.75
C SER A 215 -3.66 8.29 -8.64
N GLY A 216 -3.71 7.11 -8.04
CA GLY A 216 -3.85 5.82 -8.72
C GLY A 216 -2.84 4.78 -8.23
N SER A 217 -3.08 3.53 -8.59
CA SER A 217 -2.30 2.38 -8.15
C SER A 217 -1.24 2.01 -9.17
N TYR A 218 0.03 1.98 -8.77
CA TYR A 218 1.15 1.62 -9.65
C TYR A 218 1.68 0.21 -9.39
N PHE A 219 1.73 -0.57 -10.47
CA PHE A 219 2.32 -1.90 -10.51
C PHE A 219 3.65 -1.81 -11.26
N PRO A 220 4.79 -2.18 -10.65
CA PRO A 220 6.11 -1.99 -11.26
C PRO A 220 6.52 -3.09 -12.26
N GLY A 221 5.62 -4.00 -12.64
CA GLY A 221 6.00 -5.26 -13.32
C GLY A 221 6.42 -6.37 -12.36
N SER A 222 6.07 -6.27 -11.08
CA SER A 222 6.25 -7.34 -10.10
C SER A 222 5.19 -7.28 -8.98
N GLY A 223 4.71 -8.45 -8.57
CA GLY A 223 3.70 -8.58 -7.52
C GLY A 223 2.27 -8.31 -8.02
N HIS A 224 1.31 -8.60 -7.15
CA HIS A 224 -0.12 -8.53 -7.47
C HIS A 224 -0.94 -8.13 -6.24
N VAL A 225 -2.22 -7.84 -6.47
CA VAL A 225 -3.25 -7.65 -5.44
C VAL A 225 -4.25 -8.79 -5.57
N ALA A 226 -4.80 -9.28 -4.45
CA ALA A 226 -5.86 -10.28 -4.43
C ALA A 226 -6.96 -9.92 -3.42
N TYR A 227 -8.21 -10.00 -3.85
CA TYR A 227 -9.41 -9.87 -3.01
C TYR A 227 -10.17 -11.19 -3.04
N ARG A 228 -10.71 -11.64 -1.90
CA ARG A 228 -11.72 -12.72 -1.95
C ARG A 228 -13.04 -12.13 -2.40
N THR A 229 -13.86 -12.93 -3.06
CA THR A 229 -15.23 -12.56 -3.40
C THR A 229 -16.16 -12.46 -2.17
N SER A 230 -15.70 -12.88 -0.97
CA SER A 230 -16.32 -12.53 0.32
C SER A 230 -16.19 -11.04 0.67
N ASP A 231 -15.13 -10.40 0.19
CA ASP A 231 -14.72 -9.04 0.61
C ASP A 231 -15.23 -7.98 -0.39
N LEU A 232 -15.93 -8.42 -1.44
CA LEU A 232 -16.44 -7.62 -2.56
C LEU A 232 -17.98 -7.62 -2.58
N PRO A 233 -18.64 -6.59 -3.13
CA PRO A 233 -20.09 -6.57 -3.22
C PRO A 233 -20.60 -7.75 -4.08
N ALA A 234 -21.60 -8.48 -3.57
CA ALA A 234 -22.13 -9.66 -4.25
C ALA A 234 -22.97 -9.32 -5.50
N ALA A 235 -23.63 -8.16 -5.51
CA ALA A 235 -24.45 -7.67 -6.62
C ALA A 235 -24.48 -6.13 -6.60
N LEU A 236 -24.76 -5.52 -7.77
CA LEU A 236 -25.18 -4.12 -7.86
C LEU A 236 -26.48 -3.92 -7.07
N SER A 237 -26.39 -3.23 -5.93
CA SER A 237 -27.46 -3.03 -4.96
C SER A 237 -28.63 -2.19 -5.49
N GLN A 238 -29.51 -2.74 -6.35
CA GLN A 238 -30.97 -2.46 -6.39
C GLN A 238 -31.77 -3.16 -7.52
N THR A 239 -31.17 -3.83 -8.51
CA THR A 239 -31.96 -4.45 -9.59
C THR A 239 -32.42 -5.86 -9.25
N GLY A 240 -33.74 -6.06 -9.18
CA GLY A 240 -34.37 -7.40 -9.08
C GLY A 240 -34.27 -8.25 -10.36
N GLY A 241 -33.21 -8.02 -11.15
CA GLY A 241 -32.88 -8.78 -12.35
C GLY A 241 -31.87 -9.90 -12.05
N PRO A 242 -31.38 -10.60 -13.09
CA PRO A 242 -30.31 -11.56 -12.91
C PRO A 242 -29.01 -10.87 -12.46
N TRP A 243 -28.15 -11.64 -11.79
CA TRP A 243 -26.81 -11.20 -11.42
C TRP A 243 -25.99 -10.79 -12.64
N ALA A 244 -25.11 -9.80 -12.46
CA ALA A 244 -24.15 -9.38 -13.46
C ALA A 244 -22.84 -8.99 -12.78
N LEU A 245 -21.71 -9.36 -13.40
CA LEU A 245 -20.42 -8.80 -13.04
C LEU A 245 -20.25 -7.45 -13.74
N SER A 246 -19.80 -6.45 -12.99
CA SER A 246 -19.47 -5.12 -13.52
C SER A 246 -18.07 -4.73 -13.04
N LEU A 247 -17.16 -4.50 -13.98
CA LEU A 247 -15.78 -4.05 -13.74
C LEU A 247 -15.52 -2.79 -14.57
N GLN A 248 -15.04 -1.72 -13.95
CA GLN A 248 -14.59 -0.51 -14.61
C GLN A 248 -13.18 -0.16 -14.15
N MET A 249 -12.34 0.35 -15.04
CA MET A 249 -11.04 0.92 -14.69
C MET A 249 -10.48 1.82 -15.79
N ASP A 250 -9.62 2.74 -15.38
CA ASP A 250 -8.81 3.60 -16.23
C ASP A 250 -7.37 3.01 -16.28
N LEU A 251 -6.99 2.45 -17.42
CA LEU A 251 -5.75 1.68 -17.62
C LEU A 251 -4.65 2.52 -18.30
N PHE A 252 -3.48 2.59 -17.68
CA PHE A 252 -2.28 3.25 -18.22
C PHE A 252 -1.12 2.25 -18.25
N SER A 253 -1.09 1.40 -19.27
CA SER A 253 -0.04 0.38 -19.42
C SER A 253 1.28 0.96 -19.97
N GLU A 254 2.41 0.40 -19.54
CA GLU A 254 3.74 0.63 -20.14
C GLU A 254 4.11 -0.43 -21.20
N SER A 255 3.23 -1.41 -21.46
CA SER A 255 3.42 -2.52 -22.41
C SER A 255 2.14 -2.78 -23.22
N HIS A 256 2.27 -3.37 -24.42
CA HIS A 256 1.13 -3.89 -25.18
C HIS A 256 0.77 -5.35 -24.81
N VAL A 257 1.62 -6.03 -24.03
CA VAL A 257 1.40 -7.41 -23.54
C VAL A 257 1.54 -7.42 -22.02
N PHE A 258 0.49 -7.81 -21.32
CA PHE A 258 0.43 -7.84 -19.85
C PHE A 258 -0.80 -8.63 -19.35
N PRO A 259 -0.71 -9.35 -18.22
CA PRO A 259 -1.90 -9.78 -17.48
C PRO A 259 -2.48 -8.56 -16.75
N LEU A 260 -3.80 -8.38 -16.71
CA LEU A 260 -4.44 -7.25 -16.03
C LEU A 260 -5.25 -7.68 -14.80
N LEU A 261 -6.25 -8.55 -15.01
CA LEU A 261 -7.21 -8.95 -13.99
C LEU A 261 -7.61 -10.40 -14.22
N ARG A 262 -7.72 -11.18 -13.13
CA ARG A 262 -8.14 -12.59 -13.19
C ARG A 262 -9.15 -12.90 -12.09
N VAL A 263 -10.28 -13.52 -12.41
CA VAL A 263 -11.14 -14.17 -11.41
C VAL A 263 -10.88 -15.67 -11.47
N SER A 264 -10.51 -16.25 -10.34
CA SER A 264 -10.22 -17.68 -10.21
C SER A 264 -11.05 -18.32 -9.10
N HIS A 265 -11.31 -19.61 -9.23
CA HIS A 265 -11.93 -20.45 -8.21
C HIS A 265 -10.97 -21.61 -7.85
N PRO A 266 -10.82 -21.98 -6.56
CA PRO A 266 -9.79 -22.91 -6.09
C PRO A 266 -9.75 -24.26 -6.81
N GLU A 267 -10.91 -24.80 -7.19
CA GLU A 267 -11.02 -26.14 -7.80
C GLU A 267 -11.01 -26.11 -9.34
N THR A 268 -11.57 -25.05 -9.94
CA THR A 268 -11.82 -24.97 -11.39
C THR A 268 -10.87 -24.04 -12.13
N GLY A 269 -9.97 -23.35 -11.41
CA GLY A 269 -8.93 -22.52 -11.99
C GLY A 269 -9.43 -21.14 -12.43
N THR A 270 -8.96 -20.67 -13.59
CA THR A 270 -9.31 -19.35 -14.13
C THR A 270 -10.70 -19.35 -14.76
N LEU A 271 -11.56 -18.43 -14.32
CA LEU A 271 -12.93 -18.27 -14.82
C LEU A 271 -13.08 -17.05 -15.72
N LEU A 272 -12.40 -15.95 -15.40
CA LEU A 272 -12.31 -14.73 -16.19
C LEU A 272 -10.86 -14.26 -16.23
N PHE A 273 -10.36 -13.86 -17.40
CA PHE A 273 -9.03 -13.26 -17.54
C PHE A 273 -9.08 -12.07 -18.50
N LEU A 274 -8.51 -10.95 -18.08
CA LEU A 274 -8.30 -9.75 -18.88
C LEU A 274 -6.81 -9.56 -19.06
N ARG A 275 -6.38 -9.31 -20.30
CA ARG A 275 -4.96 -9.14 -20.65
C ARG A 275 -4.78 -8.25 -21.87
N GLY A 276 -3.67 -7.52 -21.92
CA GLY A 276 -3.20 -6.89 -23.15
C GLY A 276 -2.55 -7.92 -24.06
N GLN A 277 -2.91 -7.92 -25.35
CA GLN A 277 -2.18 -8.61 -26.40
C GLN A 277 -2.32 -7.85 -27.72
N ASP A 278 -1.22 -7.68 -28.47
CA ASP A 278 -1.22 -7.13 -29.83
C ASP A 278 -1.99 -5.80 -29.98
N ARG A 279 -1.85 -4.92 -28.97
CA ARG A 279 -2.54 -3.63 -28.81
C ARG A 279 -4.04 -3.72 -28.51
N ASN A 280 -4.57 -4.89 -28.16
CA ASN A 280 -5.96 -5.07 -27.77
C ASN A 280 -6.08 -5.45 -26.29
N LEU A 281 -7.18 -5.04 -25.65
CA LEU A 281 -7.66 -5.66 -24.42
C LEU A 281 -8.46 -6.90 -24.82
N VAL A 282 -7.98 -8.05 -24.37
CA VAL A 282 -8.58 -9.36 -24.61
C VAL A 282 -9.33 -9.80 -23.35
N VAL A 283 -10.56 -10.28 -23.53
CA VAL A 283 -11.41 -10.83 -22.47
C VAL A 283 -11.62 -12.32 -22.74
N GLU A 284 -11.19 -13.14 -21.79
CA GLU A 284 -11.27 -14.59 -21.83
C GLU A 284 -12.17 -15.13 -20.72
N LEU A 285 -13.05 -16.08 -21.04
CA LEU A 285 -13.84 -16.86 -20.08
C LEU A 285 -13.42 -18.32 -20.17
N GLY A 286 -13.06 -18.91 -19.03
CA GLY A 286 -12.36 -20.19 -19.00
C GLY A 286 -11.10 -20.14 -19.89
N ASN A 287 -11.13 -20.90 -20.98
CA ASN A 287 -10.05 -20.97 -21.99
C ASN A 287 -10.43 -20.31 -23.34
N ASN A 288 -11.58 -19.64 -23.43
CA ASN A 288 -12.12 -19.09 -24.67
C ASN A 288 -11.93 -17.57 -24.71
N THR A 289 -11.33 -17.04 -25.78
CA THR A 289 -11.38 -15.60 -26.07
C THR A 289 -12.79 -15.20 -26.52
N ILE A 290 -13.44 -14.32 -25.76
CA ILE A 290 -14.82 -13.89 -25.99
C ILE A 290 -14.89 -12.53 -26.67
N LEU A 291 -14.08 -11.57 -26.21
CA LEU A 291 -13.98 -10.23 -26.81
C LEU A 291 -12.52 -9.80 -26.97
N THR A 292 -12.29 -8.96 -27.97
CA THR A 292 -11.02 -8.29 -28.25
C THR A 292 -11.36 -6.87 -28.70
N GLN A 293 -10.92 -5.84 -27.96
CA GLN A 293 -11.11 -4.44 -28.33
C GLN A 293 -9.77 -3.72 -28.42
N GLN A 294 -9.59 -2.91 -29.46
CA GLN A 294 -8.34 -2.16 -29.67
C GLN A 294 -8.14 -1.11 -28.57
N MET A 295 -6.94 -1.06 -28.00
CA MET A 295 -6.52 -0.03 -27.07
C MET A 295 -5.82 1.12 -27.82
N PRO A 296 -5.88 2.37 -27.30
CA PRO A 296 -5.02 3.44 -27.76
C PRO A 296 -3.54 3.12 -27.53
N ASP A 297 -2.66 3.85 -28.20
CA ASP A 297 -1.21 3.67 -28.06
C ASP A 297 -0.72 3.88 -26.62
N VAL A 298 0.31 3.11 -26.25
CA VAL A 298 0.95 3.14 -24.92
C VAL A 298 1.48 4.55 -24.62
N GLY A 299 1.26 5.00 -23.39
CA GLY A 299 1.67 6.34 -22.94
C GLY A 299 0.64 7.46 -23.18
N SER A 300 -0.57 7.16 -23.68
CA SER A 300 -1.67 8.12 -23.72
C SER A 300 -1.92 8.75 -22.34
N SER A 301 -2.04 10.09 -22.30
CA SER A 301 -2.27 10.87 -21.08
C SER A 301 -3.65 10.64 -20.46
N GLU A 302 -4.63 10.19 -21.24
CA GLU A 302 -6.01 9.96 -20.78
C GLU A 302 -6.28 8.51 -20.34
N GLY A 303 -5.42 7.58 -20.77
CA GLY A 303 -5.54 6.14 -20.48
C GLY A 303 -6.62 5.46 -21.31
N TYR A 304 -6.68 4.13 -21.21
CA TYR A 304 -7.75 3.32 -21.77
C TYR A 304 -8.83 3.08 -20.71
N LYS A 305 -9.97 3.73 -20.86
CA LYS A 305 -11.08 3.65 -19.89
C LYS A 305 -12.10 2.66 -20.39
N PHE A 306 -12.33 1.59 -19.63
CA PHE A 306 -13.27 0.56 -20.05
C PHE A 306 -14.26 0.14 -18.97
N HIS A 307 -15.42 -0.31 -19.41
CA HIS A 307 -16.45 -0.97 -18.59
C HIS A 307 -16.74 -2.35 -19.18
N LEU A 308 -16.35 -3.40 -18.45
CA LEU A 308 -16.76 -4.78 -18.73
C LEU A 308 -18.04 -5.10 -17.94
N THR A 309 -19.07 -5.55 -18.62
CA THR A 309 -20.31 -6.09 -18.02
C THR A 309 -20.54 -7.51 -18.51
N ILE A 310 -20.78 -8.44 -17.59
CA ILE A 310 -21.12 -9.84 -17.89
C ILE A 310 -22.49 -10.16 -17.30
N THR A 311 -23.42 -10.58 -18.15
CA THR A 311 -24.81 -10.92 -17.83
C THR A 311 -25.10 -12.39 -18.19
N PRO A 312 -26.27 -12.98 -17.90
CA PRO A 312 -26.59 -14.34 -18.36
C PRO A 312 -26.67 -14.53 -19.87
N LYS A 313 -26.66 -13.44 -20.66
CA LYS A 313 -26.86 -13.47 -22.11
C LYS A 313 -25.67 -12.96 -22.89
N SER A 314 -24.88 -12.05 -22.32
CA SER A 314 -23.80 -11.38 -23.04
C SER A 314 -22.64 -10.96 -22.15
N VAL A 315 -21.45 -10.98 -22.75
CA VAL A 315 -20.29 -10.20 -22.34
C VAL A 315 -20.30 -8.91 -23.17
N THR A 316 -20.09 -7.78 -22.52
CA THR A 316 -20.01 -6.46 -23.16
C THR A 316 -18.78 -5.72 -22.63
N LEU A 317 -17.92 -5.25 -23.53
CA LEU A 317 -16.83 -4.34 -23.23
C LEU A 317 -17.10 -3.00 -23.90
N GLN A 318 -17.10 -1.91 -23.14
CA GLN A 318 -17.34 -0.56 -23.65
C GLN A 318 -16.18 0.36 -23.30
N SER A 319 -15.74 1.18 -24.26
CA SER A 319 -14.74 2.25 -24.08
C SER A 319 -15.21 3.49 -24.83
N GLY A 320 -15.67 4.51 -24.10
CA GLY A 320 -16.33 5.67 -24.70
C GLY A 320 -17.59 5.29 -25.49
N ASP A 321 -17.62 5.68 -26.75
CA ASP A 321 -18.70 5.34 -27.71
C ASP A 321 -18.49 3.96 -28.37
N GLU A 322 -17.30 3.37 -28.28
CA GLU A 322 -17.03 2.04 -28.84
C GLU A 322 -17.53 0.94 -27.89
N LYS A 323 -18.20 -0.06 -28.45
CA LYS A 323 -18.80 -1.16 -27.70
C LYS A 323 -18.67 -2.48 -28.46
N GLU A 324 -17.93 -3.40 -27.87
CA GLU A 324 -17.86 -4.80 -28.28
C GLU A 324 -18.80 -5.66 -27.44
N SER A 325 -19.46 -6.64 -28.05
CA SER A 325 -20.40 -7.51 -27.35
C SER A 325 -20.53 -8.88 -28.02
N ALA A 326 -20.55 -9.92 -27.20
CA ALA A 326 -20.68 -11.31 -27.62
C ALA A 326 -21.61 -12.07 -26.67
N ASP A 327 -22.18 -13.18 -27.13
CA ASP A 327 -22.95 -14.09 -26.30
C ASP A 327 -22.03 -14.86 -25.33
N ILE A 328 -22.59 -15.34 -24.22
CA ILE A 328 -21.90 -16.13 -23.20
C ILE A 328 -22.55 -17.51 -23.07
N SER A 329 -21.77 -18.56 -22.80
CA SER A 329 -22.37 -19.86 -22.49
C SER A 329 -22.96 -19.89 -21.07
N GLU A 330 -24.03 -20.65 -20.88
CA GLU A 330 -24.66 -20.83 -19.57
C GLU A 330 -23.67 -21.42 -18.54
N GLY A 331 -22.73 -22.27 -18.99
CA GLY A 331 -21.70 -22.87 -18.15
C GLY A 331 -20.68 -21.85 -17.62
N GLU A 332 -20.10 -21.04 -18.51
CA GLU A 332 -19.14 -19.99 -18.14
C GLU A 332 -19.78 -18.95 -17.21
N TYR A 333 -20.99 -18.50 -17.53
CA TYR A 333 -21.76 -17.59 -16.68
C TYR A 333 -22.04 -18.19 -15.30
N THR A 334 -22.50 -19.45 -15.24
CA THR A 334 -22.86 -20.10 -13.98
C THR A 334 -21.64 -20.36 -13.09
N ALA A 335 -20.49 -20.75 -13.67
CA ALA A 335 -19.25 -20.93 -12.94
C ALA A 335 -18.74 -19.60 -12.36
N LEU A 336 -18.70 -18.53 -13.16
CA LEU A 336 -18.28 -17.20 -12.72
C LEU A 336 -19.20 -16.67 -11.61
N ARG A 337 -20.52 -16.74 -11.82
CA ARG A 337 -21.53 -16.35 -10.82
C ARG A 337 -21.40 -17.17 -9.54
N GLY A 338 -21.19 -18.48 -9.65
CA GLY A 338 -21.03 -19.38 -8.50
C GLY A 338 -19.88 -18.94 -7.62
N SER A 339 -18.70 -18.74 -8.22
CA SER A 339 -17.51 -18.26 -7.50
C SER A 339 -17.74 -16.95 -6.73
N TRP A 340 -18.60 -16.06 -7.25
CA TRP A 340 -18.89 -14.78 -6.62
C TRP A 340 -19.97 -14.85 -5.53
N ILE A 341 -21.07 -15.55 -5.79
CA ILE A 341 -22.24 -15.64 -4.91
C ILE A 341 -22.01 -16.60 -3.73
N HIS A 342 -21.17 -17.62 -3.91
CA HIS A 342 -20.78 -18.53 -2.83
C HIS A 342 -19.51 -18.07 -2.09
N HIS A 343 -18.92 -16.94 -2.50
CA HIS A 343 -17.71 -16.34 -1.91
C HIS A 343 -16.44 -17.23 -1.98
N GLU A 344 -16.42 -18.16 -2.93
CA GLU A 344 -15.34 -19.13 -3.13
C GLU A 344 -14.27 -18.62 -4.12
N GLY A 345 -14.55 -17.54 -4.87
CA GLY A 345 -13.65 -16.96 -5.85
C GLY A 345 -12.63 -15.98 -5.27
N VAL A 346 -11.53 -15.78 -6.00
CA VAL A 346 -10.50 -14.76 -5.74
C VAL A 346 -10.32 -13.90 -6.99
N LEU A 347 -10.39 -12.58 -6.80
CA LEU A 347 -10.10 -11.56 -7.80
C LEU A 347 -8.63 -11.13 -7.65
N TYR A 348 -7.82 -11.40 -8.65
CA TYR A 348 -6.43 -10.94 -8.75
C TYR A 348 -6.31 -9.75 -9.71
N ILE A 349 -5.45 -8.79 -9.36
CA ILE A 349 -5.10 -7.63 -10.19
C ILE A 349 -3.57 -7.52 -10.31
N GLY A 350 -3.08 -7.28 -11.52
CA GLY A 350 -1.67 -7.06 -11.82
C GLY A 350 -0.80 -8.30 -11.98
N GLY A 351 -1.36 -9.50 -11.79
CA GLY A 351 -0.67 -10.78 -11.88
C GLY A 351 -1.43 -11.85 -11.09
N ALA A 352 -0.84 -13.03 -10.91
CA ALA A 352 -1.42 -14.10 -10.09
C ALA A 352 -0.33 -14.85 -9.31
N GLN A 353 -0.73 -15.50 -8.21
CA GLN A 353 0.22 -16.15 -7.29
C GLN A 353 0.92 -17.39 -7.89
N ARG A 354 0.25 -18.12 -8.80
CA ARG A 354 0.90 -19.16 -9.62
C ARG A 354 1.32 -18.56 -10.95
N ALA A 355 2.64 -18.51 -11.15
CA ALA A 355 3.18 -18.57 -12.51
C ALA A 355 2.88 -19.96 -13.07
N GLU A 356 1.75 -20.08 -13.78
CA GLU A 356 1.63 -21.03 -14.88
C GLU A 356 2.78 -20.71 -15.85
N GLU A 357 3.50 -21.73 -16.35
CA GLU A 357 4.81 -21.58 -16.99
C GLU A 357 4.78 -20.75 -18.31
N GLU A 358 3.58 -20.40 -18.78
CA GLU A 358 3.30 -19.60 -19.99
C GLU A 358 2.69 -18.20 -19.69
N SER A 359 2.55 -17.81 -18.42
CA SER A 359 1.91 -16.54 -18.04
C SER A 359 2.77 -15.31 -18.40
N PRO A 360 2.21 -14.23 -18.99
CA PRO A 360 2.95 -13.08 -19.54
C PRO A 360 3.57 -12.12 -18.49
N GLY A 361 4.05 -12.64 -17.37
CA GLY A 361 4.70 -11.87 -16.30
C GLY A 361 3.72 -11.21 -15.34
N HIS A 362 3.91 -9.91 -15.08
CA HIS A 362 3.07 -9.08 -14.22
C HIS A 362 2.74 -7.78 -14.95
N PHE A 363 1.62 -7.14 -14.58
CA PHE A 363 1.26 -5.83 -15.09
C PHE A 363 2.33 -4.80 -14.72
N ARG A 364 2.64 -3.92 -15.68
CA ARG A 364 3.47 -2.75 -15.46
C ARG A 364 2.77 -1.50 -15.97
N GLY A 365 2.54 -0.57 -15.06
CA GLY A 365 1.83 0.67 -15.33
C GLY A 365 0.89 1.06 -14.19
N CYS A 366 -0.03 1.96 -14.51
CA CYS A 366 -0.95 2.60 -13.58
C CYS A 366 -2.39 2.19 -13.81
N LEU A 367 -3.13 1.97 -12.73
CA LEU A 367 -4.59 1.80 -12.72
C LEU A 367 -5.22 2.94 -11.91
N GLN A 368 -6.34 3.46 -12.40
CA GLN A 368 -7.18 4.43 -11.70
C GLN A 368 -8.64 3.96 -11.76
N ASN A 369 -9.49 4.49 -10.87
CA ASN A 369 -10.94 4.28 -10.88
C ASN A 369 -11.35 2.79 -10.97
N ILE A 370 -10.66 1.92 -10.23
CA ILE A 370 -10.93 0.47 -10.21
C ILE A 370 -12.25 0.24 -9.47
N VAL A 371 -13.36 0.13 -10.21
CA VAL A 371 -14.70 -0.07 -9.65
C VAL A 371 -15.17 -1.49 -9.95
N VAL A 372 -15.53 -2.22 -8.91
CA VAL A 372 -16.05 -3.59 -8.98
C VAL A 372 -17.42 -3.62 -8.34
N GLN A 373 -18.43 -4.11 -9.06
CA GLN A 373 -19.82 -4.20 -8.60
C GLN A 373 -20.40 -2.84 -8.11
N GLY A 374 -19.87 -1.72 -8.61
CA GLY A 374 -20.26 -0.36 -8.22
C GLY A 374 -19.49 0.22 -7.03
N SER A 375 -18.61 -0.54 -6.38
CA SER A 375 -17.71 -0.06 -5.33
C SER A 375 -16.31 0.23 -5.89
N LEU A 376 -15.79 1.42 -5.60
CA LEU A 376 -14.37 1.74 -5.82
C LEU A 376 -13.52 0.88 -4.88
N LEU A 377 -12.52 0.19 -5.41
CA LEU A 377 -11.61 -0.65 -4.62
C LEU A 377 -10.46 0.18 -4.03
N ASP A 378 -10.22 -0.05 -2.74
CA ASP A 378 -9.01 0.36 -2.03
C ASP A 378 -8.04 -0.84 -1.98
N LEU A 379 -6.81 -0.65 -2.46
CA LEU A 379 -5.77 -1.68 -2.49
C LEU A 379 -5.19 -2.00 -1.11
N ASP A 380 -5.38 -1.13 -0.13
CA ASP A 380 -5.02 -1.39 1.26
C ASP A 380 -6.04 -2.29 1.97
N SER A 381 -7.28 -2.38 1.46
CA SER A 381 -8.33 -3.31 1.94
C SER A 381 -8.24 -4.75 1.37
N ALA A 382 -7.22 -5.05 0.56
CA ALA A 382 -7.10 -6.34 -0.11
C ALA A 382 -6.94 -7.53 0.86
N SER A 383 -7.22 -8.75 0.41
CA SER A 383 -6.86 -9.96 1.16
C SER A 383 -5.36 -10.28 1.08
N TYR A 384 -4.69 -9.78 0.03
CA TYR A 384 -3.25 -9.77 -0.14
C TYR A 384 -2.84 -8.63 -1.09
N LYS A 385 -1.77 -7.90 -0.77
CA LYS A 385 -1.06 -7.00 -1.69
C LYS A 385 0.45 -7.27 -1.59
N SER A 386 1.12 -7.42 -2.73
CA SER A 386 2.58 -7.48 -2.75
C SER A 386 3.19 -6.12 -2.35
N ASN A 387 4.20 -6.14 -1.48
CA ASN A 387 4.91 -4.92 -1.02
C ASN A 387 5.58 -4.11 -2.17
N SER A 388 5.67 -4.65 -3.39
CA SER A 388 6.09 -3.93 -4.60
C SER A 388 5.03 -2.99 -5.18
N VAL A 389 3.75 -3.14 -4.85
CA VAL A 389 2.65 -2.34 -5.42
C VAL A 389 2.44 -1.05 -4.62
N TRP A 390 2.24 0.08 -5.30
CA TRP A 390 1.77 1.33 -4.71
C TRP A 390 0.25 1.38 -4.84
N ALA A 391 -0.45 1.71 -3.75
CA ALA A 391 -1.91 1.67 -3.72
C ALA A 391 -2.54 2.95 -4.26
N HIS A 392 -1.95 4.09 -3.92
CA HIS A 392 -2.55 5.42 -4.11
C HIS A 392 -1.62 6.38 -4.87
N SER A 393 -0.33 6.06 -4.99
CA SER A 393 0.67 6.84 -5.73
C SER A 393 1.02 6.23 -7.10
N CYS A 394 0.81 7.00 -8.16
CA CYS A 394 1.15 6.62 -9.53
C CYS A 394 2.20 7.59 -10.14
N PRO A 395 3.34 7.11 -10.69
CA PRO A 395 4.32 7.99 -11.30
C PRO A 395 3.73 8.72 -12.51
N LEU A 396 4.13 9.99 -12.68
CA LEU A 396 3.87 10.70 -13.93
C LEU A 396 4.93 10.32 -14.97
N PRO A 397 4.57 10.22 -16.27
CA PRO A 397 5.55 10.04 -17.34
C PRO A 397 6.62 11.13 -17.26
N THR A 398 7.89 10.76 -17.24
CA THR A 398 8.97 11.74 -17.39
C THR A 398 8.90 12.37 -18.78
N PRO A 399 8.92 13.71 -18.90
CA PRO A 399 9.06 14.35 -20.20
C PRO A 399 10.32 13.83 -20.89
N GLN A 400 10.18 13.35 -22.12
CA GLN A 400 11.34 13.08 -22.97
C GLN A 400 11.92 14.45 -23.35
N GLY A 401 13.14 14.73 -22.86
CA GLY A 401 13.86 15.99 -23.08
C GLY A 401 14.71 15.98 -24.34
#